data_AF-A0A7K1XXL3-F1
#
_entry.id   AF-A0A7K1XXL3-F1
#
_cell.length_a   1.000
_cell.length_b   1.000
_cell.length_c   1.000
_cell.angle_alpha   90.00
_cell.angle_beta   90.00
_cell.angle_gamma   90.00
#
_symmetry.space_group_name_H-M   'P 1'
#
loop_
_entity.id
_entity.type
_entity.pdbx_description
1 polymer ?
#
loop_
_entity_poly.entity_id
_entity_poly.type
_entity_poly.pdbx_seq_one_letter_code
_entity_poly.pdbx_strand_id
1 'polypeptide(L)'
;MNFDYNTTRKKLLLAEYGRNVQNMVAYICALENKDERNAYAQVVIDLMGFLNPHLRDVADFKHKLWDHLHIISDFKIDVDSPYPKPSEDAIHFKPNPMPYPQRRIRYKHYGKTIEVMIDKARQIEDADRKQHMVQSIANFMKMAYVTWNKDSVADETILSDLKELSKGELSLQENVNLTKVEFRTPPPGSGRPRPANQNQNNKGRQNNGNGSNNNRSNNTGGGQNRQRNGNNNPGKRY
;
A
#
# COMPACT_ATOMS: atom_id res chain seq x y z
N MET A 1 39.26 -0.88 -30.55
CA MET A 1 38.55 -0.10 -29.51
C MET A 1 37.70 -1.06 -28.71
N ASN A 2 37.87 -1.11 -27.39
CA ASN A 2 37.03 -1.94 -26.52
C ASN A 2 35.79 -1.11 -26.15
N PHE A 3 34.61 -1.49 -26.65
CA PHE A 3 33.37 -0.77 -26.36
C PHE A 3 32.88 -1.16 -24.97
N ASP A 4 32.79 -0.19 -24.06
CA ASP A 4 32.41 -0.41 -22.67
C ASP A 4 30.91 -0.13 -22.44
N TYR A 5 30.09 -1.17 -22.62
CA TYR A 5 28.64 -1.10 -22.49
C TYR A 5 28.15 -1.27 -21.06
N ASN A 6 27.10 -0.53 -20.68
CA ASN A 6 26.49 -0.66 -19.34
C ASN A 6 25.87 -2.04 -19.07
N THR A 7 25.51 -2.77 -20.13
CA THR A 7 24.91 -4.11 -20.06
C THR A 7 25.92 -5.22 -19.77
N THR A 8 27.21 -4.98 -20.00
CA THR A 8 28.30 -5.95 -19.73
C THR A 8 28.94 -5.74 -18.35
N ARG A 9 28.59 -4.66 -17.64
CA ARG A 9 29.13 -4.34 -16.31
C ARG A 9 28.35 -5.07 -15.20
N LYS A 10 28.97 -5.23 -14.02
CA LYS A 10 28.33 -5.80 -12.82
C LYS A 10 27.01 -5.08 -12.49
N LYS A 11 26.08 -5.76 -11.84
CA LYS A 11 24.78 -5.17 -11.44
C LYS A 11 24.98 -4.07 -10.38
N LEU A 12 24.19 -3.00 -10.46
CA LEU A 12 24.11 -1.99 -9.40
C LEU A 12 23.26 -2.55 -8.25
N LEU A 13 23.85 -2.82 -7.08
CA LEU A 13 23.12 -3.25 -5.88
C LEU A 13 22.38 -2.10 -5.19
N LEU A 14 22.93 -0.88 -5.29
CA LEU A 14 22.34 0.38 -4.83
C LEU A 14 22.54 1.44 -5.93
N ALA A 15 21.47 1.72 -6.68
CA ALA A 15 21.53 2.62 -7.83
C ALA A 15 21.66 4.11 -7.42
N GLU A 16 21.34 4.43 -6.17
CA GLU A 16 21.32 5.77 -5.59
C GLU A 16 22.72 6.43 -5.58
N TYR A 17 23.77 5.62 -5.45
CA TYR A 17 25.16 6.09 -5.39
C TYR A 17 25.87 6.07 -6.75
N GLY A 18 25.27 5.42 -7.75
CA GLY A 18 25.82 5.29 -9.09
C GLY A 18 27.12 4.47 -9.18
N ARG A 19 27.75 4.50 -10.36
CA ARG A 19 28.92 3.69 -10.69
C ARG A 19 30.22 4.15 -10.05
N ASN A 20 30.38 5.46 -9.83
CA ASN A 20 31.62 6.02 -9.30
C ASN A 20 31.89 5.52 -7.88
N VAL A 21 30.87 5.51 -7.03
CA VAL A 21 30.97 4.98 -5.67
C VAL A 21 31.28 3.49 -5.68
N GLN A 22 30.65 2.71 -6.56
CA GLN A 22 30.98 1.28 -6.69
C GLN A 22 32.44 1.04 -7.09
N ASN A 23 32.97 1.83 -8.02
CA ASN A 23 34.37 1.70 -8.43
C ASN A 23 35.32 2.07 -7.28
N MET A 24 34.99 3.08 -6.47
CA MET A 24 35.76 3.43 -5.28
C MET A 24 35.73 2.28 -4.25
N VAL A 25 34.57 1.68 -3.99
CA VAL A 25 34.46 0.53 -3.08
C VAL A 25 35.23 -0.68 -3.62
N ALA A 26 35.16 -0.95 -4.92
CA ALA A 26 35.92 -2.02 -5.56
C ALA A 26 37.43 -1.80 -5.44
N TYR A 27 37.89 -0.55 -5.58
CA TYR A 27 39.28 -0.18 -5.36
C TYR A 27 39.72 -0.41 -3.91
N ILE A 28 38.90 -0.01 -2.94
CA ILE A 28 39.17 -0.21 -1.51
C ILE A 28 39.29 -1.70 -1.18
N CYS A 29 38.46 -2.55 -1.78
CA CYS A 29 38.55 -4.01 -1.60
C CYS A 29 39.83 -4.62 -2.19
N ALA A 30 40.46 -3.98 -3.18
CA ALA A 30 41.68 -4.45 -3.82
C ALA A 30 42.97 -4.02 -3.08
N LEU A 31 42.88 -3.07 -2.14
CA LEU A 31 44.02 -2.62 -1.33
C LEU A 31 44.44 -3.69 -0.32
N GLU A 32 45.74 -3.92 -0.20
CA GLU A 32 46.32 -4.90 0.74
C GLU A 32 46.43 -4.35 2.17
N ASN A 33 46.71 -3.05 2.32
CA ASN A 33 46.92 -2.41 3.62
C ASN A 33 45.59 -2.05 4.30
N LYS A 34 45.40 -2.53 5.54
CA LYS A 34 44.19 -2.29 6.34
C LYS A 34 44.03 -0.82 6.74
N ASP A 35 45.12 -0.13 7.05
CA ASP A 35 45.08 1.27 7.49
C ASP A 35 44.63 2.20 6.35
N GLU A 36 45.16 1.98 5.15
CA GLU A 36 44.74 2.69 3.95
C GLU A 36 43.28 2.37 3.60
N ARG A 37 42.88 1.10 3.70
CA ARG A 37 41.50 0.69 3.45
C ARG A 37 40.52 1.40 4.39
N ASN A 38 40.84 1.49 5.67
CA ASN A 38 40.06 2.21 6.67
C ASN A 38 39.97 3.71 6.33
N ALA A 39 41.08 4.34 5.98
CA ALA A 39 41.10 5.76 5.60
C ALA A 39 40.22 6.05 4.38
N TYR A 40 40.33 5.25 3.32
CA TYR A 40 39.51 5.42 2.12
C TYR A 40 38.03 5.09 2.37
N ALA A 41 37.72 4.11 3.23
CA ALA A 41 36.34 3.78 3.59
C ALA A 41 35.62 4.97 4.25
N GLN A 42 36.29 5.70 5.14
CA GLN A 42 35.74 6.91 5.77
C GLN A 42 35.42 7.98 4.72
N VAL A 43 36.35 8.23 3.79
CA VAL A 43 36.16 9.21 2.70
C VAL A 43 34.96 8.83 1.82
N VAL A 44 34.80 7.55 1.50
CA VAL A 44 33.67 7.06 0.71
C VAL A 44 32.34 7.22 1.47
N ILE A 45 32.32 6.97 2.77
CA ILE A 45 31.13 7.17 3.61
C ILE A 45 30.72 8.65 3.64
N ASP A 46 31.68 9.56 3.77
CA ASP A 46 31.41 11.00 3.72
C ASP A 46 30.83 11.42 2.36
N LEU A 47 31.38 10.88 1.26
CA LEU A 47 30.86 11.11 -0.09
C LEU A 47 29.42 10.57 -0.23
N MET A 48 29.14 9.36 0.26
CA MET A 48 27.79 8.80 0.25
C MET A 48 26.80 9.66 1.06
N GLY A 49 27.24 10.23 2.19
CA GLY A 49 26.45 11.15 3.00
C GLY A 49 26.18 12.50 2.33
N PHE A 50 27.11 12.99 1.50
CA PHE A 50 26.92 14.18 0.68
C PHE A 50 25.93 13.96 -0.47
N LEU A 51 26.01 12.80 -1.13
CA LEU A 51 25.14 12.45 -2.27
C LEU A 51 23.68 12.24 -1.85
N ASN A 52 23.42 11.86 -0.60
CA ASN A 52 22.07 11.67 -0.11
C ASN A 52 21.77 12.48 1.17
N PRO A 53 21.53 13.80 1.06
CA PRO A 53 21.25 14.67 2.19
C PRO A 53 19.99 14.27 2.97
N HIS A 54 19.03 13.62 2.29
CA HIS A 54 17.77 13.17 2.90
C HIS A 54 17.96 12.10 3.98
N LEU A 55 19.09 11.38 3.98
CA LEU A 55 19.40 10.44 5.05
C LEU A 55 19.77 11.12 6.36
N ARG A 56 20.08 12.43 6.38
CA ARG A 56 20.49 13.15 7.61
C ARG A 56 19.39 13.26 8.66
N ASP A 57 18.13 13.28 8.23
CA ASP A 57 16.97 13.36 9.13
C ASP A 57 16.61 11.99 9.74
N VAL A 58 17.28 10.93 9.29
CA VAL A 58 17.06 9.57 9.76
C VAL A 58 17.98 9.28 10.93
N ALA A 59 17.41 8.86 12.06
CA ALA A 59 18.20 8.35 13.18
C ALA A 59 19.15 7.23 12.69
N ASP A 60 20.39 7.26 13.17
CA ASP A 60 21.45 6.32 12.80
C ASP A 60 21.82 6.32 11.29
N PHE A 61 21.75 7.47 10.61
CA PHE A 61 22.15 7.56 9.19
C PHE A 61 23.57 7.04 8.92
N LYS A 62 24.52 7.26 9.85
CA LYS A 62 25.89 6.76 9.74
C LYS A 62 25.92 5.23 9.67
N HIS A 63 25.11 4.56 10.50
CA HIS A 63 24.99 3.10 10.50
C HIS A 63 24.53 2.59 9.12
N LYS A 64 23.51 3.24 8.53
CA LYS A 64 23.04 2.89 7.19
C LYS A 64 24.10 3.08 6.10
N LEU A 65 24.95 4.10 6.20
CA LEU A 65 26.03 4.31 5.23
C LEU A 65 27.09 3.21 5.34
N TRP A 66 27.42 2.78 6.56
CA TRP A 66 28.26 1.61 6.78
C TRP A 66 27.62 0.35 6.22
N ASP A 67 26.32 0.17 6.36
CA ASP A 67 25.60 -0.95 5.75
C ASP A 67 25.70 -0.91 4.22
N HIS A 68 25.45 0.27 3.62
CA HIS A 68 25.55 0.46 2.17
C HIS A 68 26.97 0.15 1.65
N LEU A 69 28.02 0.53 2.38
CA LEU A 69 29.39 0.19 2.04
C LEU A 69 29.60 -1.33 1.97
N HIS A 70 29.17 -2.06 3.00
CA HIS A 70 29.28 -3.51 3.05
C HIS A 70 28.46 -4.18 1.93
N ILE A 71 27.23 -3.71 1.70
CA ILE A 71 26.35 -4.20 0.62
C ILE A 71 27.00 -4.03 -0.75
N ILE A 72 27.56 -2.85 -1.05
CA ILE A 72 28.19 -2.57 -2.35
C ILE A 72 29.43 -3.45 -2.57
N SER A 73 30.13 -3.82 -1.49
CA SER A 73 31.31 -4.69 -1.54
C SER A 73 31.02 -6.19 -1.65
N ASP A 74 29.73 -6.60 -1.72
CA ASP A 74 29.33 -8.00 -1.51
C ASP A 74 29.90 -8.57 -0.20
N PHE A 75 29.92 -7.77 0.88
CA PHE A 75 30.46 -8.12 2.21
C PHE A 75 31.94 -8.54 2.25
N LYS A 76 32.70 -8.31 1.17
CA LYS A 76 34.13 -8.66 1.08
C LYS A 76 35.05 -7.63 1.71
N ILE A 77 34.55 -6.43 1.98
CA ILE A 77 35.35 -5.37 2.58
C ILE A 77 35.67 -5.69 4.04
N ASP A 78 36.95 -5.68 4.39
CA ASP A 78 37.39 -5.83 5.78
C ASP A 78 37.92 -4.49 6.30
N VAL A 79 37.02 -3.75 6.96
CA VAL A 79 37.23 -2.41 7.54
C VAL A 79 36.76 -2.37 8.98
N ASP A 80 37.40 -1.53 9.79
CA ASP A 80 37.03 -1.33 11.19
C ASP A 80 35.81 -0.39 11.27
N SER A 81 34.62 -0.98 11.31
CA SER A 81 33.37 -0.26 11.54
C SER A 81 33.03 -0.23 13.04
N PRO A 82 32.54 0.90 13.58
CA PRO A 82 32.03 0.95 14.96
C PRO A 82 30.68 0.24 15.14
N TYR A 83 30.05 -0.21 14.04
CA TYR A 83 28.76 -0.90 14.02
C TYR A 83 28.95 -2.38 13.64
N PRO A 84 28.07 -3.28 14.09
CA PRO A 84 28.14 -4.69 13.72
C PRO A 84 28.02 -4.86 12.21
N LYS A 85 28.80 -5.79 11.64
CA LYS A 85 28.72 -6.10 10.21
C LYS A 85 27.30 -6.60 9.88
N PRO A 86 26.62 -6.03 8.86
CA PRO A 86 25.33 -6.55 8.44
C PRO A 86 25.47 -8.01 7.99
N SER A 87 24.47 -8.84 8.30
CA SER A 87 24.43 -10.24 7.85
C SER A 87 23.84 -10.29 6.43
N GLU A 88 24.46 -11.07 5.54
CA GLU A 88 23.96 -11.34 4.18
C GLU A 88 22.49 -11.81 4.18
N ASP A 89 22.13 -12.64 5.16
CA ASP A 89 20.79 -13.22 5.31
C ASP A 89 19.73 -12.17 5.66
N ALA A 90 20.11 -11.12 6.39
CA ALA A 90 19.19 -10.07 6.80
C ALA A 90 18.71 -9.22 5.61
N ILE A 91 19.52 -9.11 4.55
CA ILE A 91 19.24 -8.26 3.39
C ILE A 91 18.36 -8.98 2.37
N HIS A 92 18.54 -10.29 2.24
CA HIS A 92 17.75 -11.12 1.34
C HIS A 92 16.48 -11.68 1.98
N PHE A 93 16.08 -11.17 3.15
CA PHE A 93 14.87 -11.61 3.83
C PHE A 93 13.63 -11.31 2.96
N LYS A 94 13.14 -12.34 2.28
CA LYS A 94 11.86 -12.26 1.57
C LYS A 94 10.75 -12.11 2.60
N PRO A 95 9.86 -11.12 2.45
CA PRO A 95 8.71 -11.03 3.34
C PRO A 95 7.87 -12.30 3.21
N ASN A 96 7.38 -12.80 4.35
CA ASN A 96 6.52 -13.97 4.35
C ASN A 96 5.25 -13.68 3.52
N PRO A 97 4.86 -14.57 2.58
CA PRO A 97 3.66 -14.38 1.81
C PRO A 97 2.44 -14.37 2.74
N MET A 98 1.67 -13.28 2.70
CA MET A 98 0.41 -13.20 3.43
C MET A 98 -0.64 -14.07 2.73
N PRO A 99 -1.18 -15.11 3.38
CA PRO A 99 -2.23 -15.91 2.77
C PRO A 99 -3.50 -15.07 2.65
N TYR A 100 -4.14 -15.11 1.48
CA TYR A 100 -5.45 -14.48 1.31
C TYR A 100 -6.48 -15.28 2.12
N PRO A 101 -7.37 -14.64 2.90
CA PRO A 101 -8.35 -15.35 3.70
C PRO A 101 -9.41 -16.01 2.81
N GLN A 102 -9.19 -17.28 2.44
CA GLN A 102 -10.17 -18.12 1.74
C GLN A 102 -11.15 -18.75 2.74
N ARG A 103 -12.01 -17.94 3.37
CA ARG A 103 -13.03 -18.43 4.29
C ARG A 103 -14.42 -18.29 3.67
N ARG A 104 -15.21 -19.37 3.70
CA ARG A 104 -16.62 -19.33 3.31
C ARG A 104 -17.41 -18.55 4.37
N ILE A 105 -18.13 -17.52 3.93
CA ILE A 105 -19.01 -16.70 4.78
C ILE A 105 -20.44 -17.18 4.55
N ARG A 106 -21.17 -17.48 5.63
CA ARG A 106 -22.56 -17.96 5.53
C ARG A 106 -23.53 -16.81 5.18
N TYR A 107 -23.47 -15.72 5.95
CA TYR A 107 -24.22 -14.49 5.70
C TYR A 107 -23.30 -13.34 5.30
N LYS A 108 -23.46 -12.86 4.06
CA LYS A 108 -22.60 -11.81 3.50
C LYS A 108 -22.70 -10.47 4.24
N HIS A 109 -23.88 -10.14 4.76
CA HIS A 109 -24.14 -8.88 5.48
C HIS A 109 -23.58 -8.88 6.92
N TYR A 110 -23.32 -10.05 7.51
CA TYR A 110 -22.65 -10.16 8.81
C TYR A 110 -21.13 -10.33 8.67
N GLY A 111 -20.68 -10.96 7.58
CA GLY A 111 -19.28 -11.27 7.36
C GLY A 111 -18.74 -12.33 8.32
N LYS A 112 -17.43 -12.61 8.25
CA LYS A 112 -16.79 -13.62 9.11
C LYS A 112 -16.61 -13.15 10.56
N THR A 113 -16.65 -11.84 10.80
CA THR A 113 -16.42 -11.24 12.13
C THR A 113 -17.45 -11.72 13.14
N ILE A 114 -18.73 -11.78 12.77
CA ILE A 114 -19.80 -12.30 13.64
C ILE A 114 -19.55 -13.75 14.03
N GLU A 115 -19.19 -14.61 13.06
CA GLU A 115 -18.89 -16.02 13.34
C GLU A 115 -17.72 -16.15 14.33
N VAL A 116 -16.66 -15.35 14.19
CA VAL A 116 -15.52 -15.35 15.13
C VAL A 116 -15.92 -14.83 16.51
N MET A 117 -16.80 -13.82 16.59
CA MET A 117 -17.30 -13.31 17.86
C MET A 117 -18.16 -14.36 18.58
N ILE A 118 -19.02 -15.07 17.83
CA ILE A 118 -19.83 -16.18 18.35
C ILE A 118 -18.93 -17.30 18.88
N ASP A 119 -17.91 -17.71 18.12
CA ASP A 119 -16.96 -18.74 18.55
C ASP A 119 -16.24 -18.35 19.84
N LYS A 120 -15.84 -17.08 19.99
CA LYS A 120 -15.24 -16.57 21.23
C LYS A 120 -16.24 -16.50 22.38
N ALA A 121 -17.47 -16.08 22.13
CA ALA A 121 -18.51 -16.02 23.15
C ALA A 121 -18.85 -17.40 23.72
N ARG A 122 -18.73 -18.46 22.91
CA ARG A 122 -18.89 -19.85 23.34
C ARG A 122 -17.82 -20.31 24.34
N GLN A 123 -16.60 -19.76 24.24
CA GLN A 123 -15.45 -20.11 25.09
C GLN A 123 -15.44 -19.39 26.45
N ILE A 124 -16.38 -18.46 26.69
CA ILE A 124 -16.49 -17.77 27.97
C ILE A 124 -17.22 -18.66 28.98
N GLU A 125 -16.55 -18.99 30.09
CA GLU A 125 -17.09 -19.84 31.17
C GLU A 125 -18.06 -19.08 32.09
N ASP A 126 -17.82 -17.79 32.30
CA ASP A 126 -18.63 -16.90 33.13
C ASP A 126 -19.99 -16.60 32.45
N ALA A 127 -21.08 -17.01 33.11
CA ALA A 127 -22.44 -16.91 32.57
C ALA A 127 -22.90 -15.45 32.36
N ASP A 128 -22.59 -14.55 33.28
CA ASP A 128 -23.03 -13.15 33.21
C ASP A 128 -22.28 -12.44 32.07
N ARG A 129 -20.95 -12.65 32.01
CA ARG A 129 -20.13 -12.10 30.93
C ARG A 129 -20.50 -12.66 29.56
N LYS A 130 -20.84 -13.95 29.50
CA LYS A 130 -21.33 -14.60 28.28
C LYS A 130 -22.64 -13.95 27.84
N GLN A 131 -23.61 -13.76 28.72
CA GLN A 131 -24.89 -13.13 28.37
C GLN A 131 -24.72 -11.69 27.85
N HIS A 132 -23.86 -10.90 28.50
CA HIS A 132 -23.54 -9.55 28.01
C HIS A 132 -22.87 -9.57 26.64
N MET A 133 -21.91 -10.47 26.40
CA MET A 133 -21.25 -10.62 25.10
C MET A 133 -22.25 -11.00 24.01
N VAL A 134 -23.17 -11.94 24.29
CA VAL A 134 -24.20 -12.36 23.34
C VAL A 134 -25.11 -11.18 22.98
N GLN A 135 -25.51 -10.36 23.96
CA GLN A 135 -26.29 -9.14 23.71
C GLN A 135 -25.53 -8.14 22.83
N SER A 136 -24.25 -7.92 23.09
CA SER A 136 -23.41 -7.06 22.27
C SER A 136 -23.26 -7.58 20.84
N ILE A 137 -23.14 -8.90 20.66
CA ILE A 137 -23.10 -9.54 19.33
C ILE A 137 -24.41 -9.31 18.59
N ALA A 138 -25.57 -9.50 19.24
CA ALA A 138 -26.87 -9.28 18.61
C ALA A 138 -27.07 -7.82 18.18
N ASN A 139 -26.67 -6.86 19.03
CA ASN A 139 -26.68 -5.44 18.67
C ASN A 139 -25.76 -5.14 17.47
N PHE A 140 -24.57 -5.76 17.44
CA PHE A 140 -23.63 -5.60 16.34
C PHE A 140 -24.14 -6.26 15.04
N MET A 141 -24.83 -7.40 15.11
CA MET A 141 -25.52 -8.03 13.98
C MET A 141 -26.59 -7.09 13.41
N LYS A 142 -27.46 -6.53 14.25
CA LYS A 142 -28.47 -5.55 13.83
C LYS A 142 -27.84 -4.34 13.14
N MET A 143 -26.75 -3.81 13.69
CA MET A 143 -26.01 -2.71 13.07
C MET A 143 -25.40 -3.09 11.72
N ALA A 144 -24.77 -4.26 11.61
CA ALA A 144 -24.18 -4.75 10.37
C ALA A 144 -25.24 -4.96 9.28
N TYR A 145 -26.40 -5.53 9.66
CA TYR A 145 -27.53 -5.71 8.74
C TYR A 145 -28.01 -4.37 8.16
N VAL A 146 -28.31 -3.39 9.02
CA VAL A 146 -28.78 -2.06 8.58
C VAL A 146 -27.71 -1.36 7.74
N THR A 147 -26.43 -1.53 8.05
CA THR A 147 -25.32 -0.91 7.31
C THR A 147 -25.21 -1.45 5.88
N TRP A 148 -25.34 -2.77 5.69
CA TRP A 148 -25.17 -3.40 4.38
C TRP A 148 -26.45 -3.49 3.55
N ASN A 149 -27.60 -3.71 4.19
CA ASN A 149 -28.89 -3.84 3.51
C ASN A 149 -29.65 -2.51 3.42
N LYS A 150 -29.26 -1.49 4.20
CA LYS A 150 -29.89 -0.15 4.25
C LYS A 150 -31.38 -0.16 4.59
N ASP A 151 -31.84 -1.22 5.24
CA ASP A 151 -33.22 -1.40 5.67
C ASP A 151 -33.25 -1.73 7.17
N SER A 152 -34.38 -1.42 7.80
CA SER A 152 -34.66 -1.86 9.17
C SER A 152 -34.88 -3.37 9.21
N VAL A 153 -34.56 -3.97 10.36
CA VAL A 153 -34.71 -5.41 10.58
C VAL A 153 -35.42 -5.63 11.91
N ALA A 154 -36.33 -6.61 11.94
CA ALA A 154 -37.00 -7.02 13.17
C ALA A 154 -36.01 -7.73 14.10
N ASP A 155 -36.16 -7.50 15.41
CA ASP A 155 -35.28 -8.10 16.42
C ASP A 155 -35.38 -9.63 16.40
N GLU A 156 -36.57 -10.17 16.12
CA GLU A 156 -36.86 -11.59 15.97
C GLU A 156 -35.97 -12.25 14.89
N THR A 157 -35.77 -11.59 13.75
CA THR A 157 -34.92 -12.08 12.67
C THR A 157 -33.46 -12.16 13.12
N ILE A 158 -32.96 -11.15 13.82
CA ILE A 158 -31.58 -11.11 14.34
C ILE A 158 -31.37 -12.21 15.39
N LEU A 159 -32.35 -12.43 16.27
CA LEU A 159 -32.31 -13.49 17.27
C LEU A 159 -32.34 -14.89 16.63
N SER A 160 -33.14 -15.09 15.58
CA SER A 160 -33.16 -16.32 14.79
C SER A 160 -31.81 -16.57 14.11
N ASP A 161 -31.24 -15.57 13.45
CA ASP A 161 -29.94 -15.66 12.79
C ASP A 161 -28.82 -15.98 13.77
N LEU A 162 -28.84 -15.37 14.96
CA LEU A 162 -27.89 -15.64 16.03
C LEU A 162 -27.98 -17.09 16.53
N LYS A 163 -29.21 -17.60 16.68
CA LYS A 163 -29.46 -18.99 17.07
C LYS A 163 -28.96 -19.97 15.99
N GLU A 164 -29.19 -19.66 14.71
CA GLU A 164 -28.71 -20.48 13.60
C GLU A 164 -27.17 -20.48 13.50
N LEU A 165 -26.54 -19.31 13.64
CA LEU A 165 -25.08 -19.16 13.59
C LEU A 165 -24.38 -19.79 14.79
N SER A 166 -24.99 -19.74 15.98
CA SER A 166 -24.48 -20.38 17.19
C SER A 166 -24.83 -21.87 17.31
N LYS A 167 -25.52 -22.44 16.32
CA LYS A 167 -26.05 -23.82 16.36
C LYS A 167 -26.93 -24.10 17.59
N GLY A 168 -27.60 -23.08 18.11
CA GLY A 168 -28.49 -23.17 19.27
C GLY A 168 -27.81 -23.08 20.63
N GLU A 169 -26.49 -22.89 20.70
CA GLU A 169 -25.76 -22.82 21.98
C GLU A 169 -25.80 -21.43 22.64
N LEU A 170 -26.07 -20.38 21.87
CA LEU A 170 -26.22 -19.02 22.38
C LEU A 170 -27.66 -18.57 22.10
N SER A 171 -28.45 -18.42 23.16
CA SER A 171 -29.80 -17.87 23.10
C SER A 171 -29.94 -16.70 24.05
N LEU A 172 -30.41 -15.57 23.55
CA LEU A 172 -30.96 -14.49 24.38
C LEU A 172 -32.43 -14.80 24.66
N GLN A 173 -32.94 -14.31 25.78
CA GLN A 173 -34.37 -14.35 26.06
C GLN A 173 -35.10 -13.48 25.02
N GLU A 174 -36.24 -13.95 24.50
CA GLU A 174 -37.02 -13.27 23.43
C GLU A 174 -37.49 -11.85 23.81
N ASN A 175 -37.42 -11.49 25.10
CA ASN A 175 -37.87 -10.21 25.64
C ASN A 175 -36.79 -9.12 25.67
N VAL A 176 -35.58 -9.37 25.16
CA VAL A 176 -34.51 -8.36 25.18
C VAL A 176 -34.59 -7.48 23.93
N ASN A 177 -35.02 -6.23 24.13
CA ASN A 177 -35.02 -5.22 23.07
C ASN A 177 -33.59 -4.92 22.61
N LEU A 178 -33.31 -5.10 21.32
CA LEU A 178 -32.03 -4.71 20.74
C LEU A 178 -31.98 -3.19 20.56
N THR A 179 -30.76 -2.62 20.59
CA THR A 179 -30.59 -1.18 20.37
C THR A 179 -31.22 -0.78 19.04
N LYS A 180 -32.01 0.31 19.04
CA LYS A 180 -32.57 0.86 17.80
C LYS A 180 -31.42 1.41 16.96
N VAL A 181 -31.19 0.79 15.81
CA VAL A 181 -30.22 1.24 14.82
C VAL A 181 -30.99 1.76 13.63
N GLU A 182 -30.98 3.08 13.44
CA GLU A 182 -31.54 3.73 12.26
C GLU A 182 -30.44 3.96 11.24
N PHE A 183 -30.75 3.68 9.98
CA PHE A 183 -29.84 4.01 8.88
C PHE A 183 -29.77 5.53 8.73
N ARG A 184 -28.66 6.13 9.18
CA ARG A 184 -28.36 7.53 8.93
C ARG A 184 -27.69 7.64 7.56
N THR A 185 -28.43 8.03 6.54
CA THR A 185 -27.81 8.51 5.29
C THR A 185 -26.84 9.64 5.64
N PRO A 186 -25.56 9.56 5.24
CA PRO A 186 -24.65 10.68 5.39
C PRO A 186 -25.28 11.90 4.71
N PRO A 187 -25.29 13.08 5.37
CA PRO A 187 -25.85 14.28 4.76
C PRO A 187 -25.15 14.53 3.41
N PRO A 188 -25.89 14.91 2.36
CA PRO A 188 -25.31 15.24 1.07
C PRO A 188 -24.32 16.40 1.29
N GLY A 189 -23.02 16.12 1.17
CA GLY A 189 -21.95 17.08 1.46
C GLY A 189 -20.83 16.59 2.38
N SER A 190 -20.97 15.42 3.00
CA SER A 190 -19.93 14.79 3.84
C SER A 190 -18.89 13.97 3.05
N GLY A 191 -18.90 14.06 1.72
CA GLY A 191 -17.74 13.70 0.92
C GLY A 191 -16.66 14.76 1.14
N ARG A 192 -15.46 14.35 1.57
CA ARG A 192 -14.27 15.22 1.62
C ARG A 192 -14.30 16.19 0.42
N PRO A 193 -14.15 17.51 0.64
CA PRO A 193 -14.17 18.45 -0.47
C PRO A 193 -13.13 18.00 -1.48
N ARG A 194 -13.58 17.54 -2.65
CA ARG A 194 -12.71 17.42 -3.81
C ARG A 194 -12.14 18.83 -3.98
N PRO A 195 -10.81 19.02 -4.02
CA PRO A 195 -10.25 20.34 -4.24
C PRO A 195 -10.80 20.85 -5.56
N ALA A 196 -11.74 21.78 -5.49
CA ALA A 196 -12.20 22.52 -6.64
C ALA A 196 -10.96 23.27 -7.12
N ASN A 197 -10.42 22.81 -8.24
CA ASN A 197 -9.28 23.42 -8.89
C ASN A 197 -9.74 24.81 -9.34
N GLN A 198 -9.60 25.78 -8.45
CA GLN A 198 -10.01 27.16 -8.66
C GLN A 198 -8.96 27.76 -9.58
N ASN A 199 -9.17 27.56 -10.87
CA ASN A 199 -8.38 28.13 -11.93
C ASN A 199 -8.62 29.65 -11.92
N GLN A 200 -7.90 30.35 -11.03
CA GLN A 200 -7.83 31.80 -10.98
C GLN A 200 -7.12 32.26 -12.25
N ASN A 201 -7.92 32.54 -13.28
CA ASN A 201 -7.50 33.33 -14.43
C ASN A 201 -7.10 34.71 -13.93
N ASN A 202 -5.80 34.85 -13.66
CA ASN A 202 -5.13 36.09 -13.32
C ASN A 202 -5.13 36.98 -14.56
N LYS A 203 -6.19 37.80 -14.70
CA LYS A 203 -6.30 38.85 -15.72
C LYS A 203 -5.39 40.00 -15.31
N GLY A 204 -4.09 39.79 -15.51
CA GLY A 204 -3.05 40.78 -15.30
C GLY A 204 -2.60 41.41 -16.62
N ARG A 205 -2.64 42.75 -16.64
CA ARG A 205 -1.78 43.66 -17.41
C ARG A 205 -2.06 43.83 -18.90
N GLN A 206 -2.83 44.89 -19.17
CA GLN A 206 -2.50 45.87 -20.19
C GLN A 206 -1.01 46.24 -20.12
N ASN A 207 -0.27 45.98 -21.19
CA ASN A 207 0.79 46.88 -21.60
C ASN A 207 0.99 46.85 -23.12
N ASN A 208 1.34 48.03 -23.61
CA ASN A 208 1.47 48.51 -24.97
C ASN A 208 2.56 47.75 -25.76
N GLY A 209 2.33 47.45 -27.04
CA GLY A 209 3.29 46.73 -27.87
C GLY A 209 2.87 46.55 -29.33
N ASN A 210 3.18 47.56 -30.13
CA ASN A 210 3.21 47.63 -31.59
C ASN A 210 3.74 46.34 -32.27
N GLY A 211 3.09 45.85 -33.34
CA GLY A 211 3.68 44.76 -34.14
C GLY A 211 2.76 43.99 -35.10
N SER A 212 2.56 44.54 -36.30
CA SER A 212 2.48 43.87 -37.61
C SER A 212 1.54 42.68 -37.87
N ASN A 213 0.66 42.89 -38.86
CA ASN A 213 0.25 41.98 -39.94
C ASN A 213 0.95 40.61 -40.00
N ASN A 214 0.15 39.53 -40.07
CA ASN A 214 0.10 38.73 -41.29
C ASN A 214 -1.14 37.85 -41.39
N ASN A 215 -1.87 38.06 -42.49
CA ASN A 215 -2.77 37.09 -43.12
C ASN A 215 -2.04 35.75 -43.36
N ARG A 216 -2.70 34.62 -43.10
CA ARG A 216 -2.80 33.55 -44.11
C ARG A 216 -3.93 32.56 -43.81
N SER A 217 -4.75 32.44 -44.84
CA SER A 217 -5.92 31.62 -45.07
C SER A 217 -5.54 30.17 -45.46
N ASN A 218 -6.46 29.25 -45.13
CA ASN A 218 -6.88 28.01 -45.82
C ASN A 218 -5.87 26.98 -46.38
N ASN A 219 -6.03 25.72 -45.95
CA ASN A 219 -6.41 24.54 -46.76
C ASN A 219 -6.52 23.32 -45.81
N THR A 220 -7.61 22.54 -45.69
CA THR A 220 -8.32 21.66 -46.63
C THR A 220 -7.91 20.18 -46.49
N GLY A 221 -8.92 19.31 -46.44
CA GLY A 221 -8.87 17.85 -46.60
C GLY A 221 -9.04 17.10 -45.27
N GLY A 222 -10.00 16.19 -45.06
CA GLY A 222 -10.85 15.42 -45.96
C GLY A 222 -10.92 13.97 -45.44
N GLY A 223 -12.10 13.35 -45.44
CA GLY A 223 -12.29 11.88 -45.24
C GLY A 223 -13.20 11.52 -44.06
N GLN A 224 -14.53 11.51 -44.21
CA GLN A 224 -15.38 10.38 -44.63
C GLN A 224 -15.30 9.10 -43.77
N ASN A 225 -16.27 8.98 -42.87
CA ASN A 225 -17.33 7.95 -42.84
C ASN A 225 -17.00 6.55 -43.40
N ARG A 226 -17.00 5.53 -42.53
CA ARG A 226 -17.31 4.14 -42.89
C ARG A 226 -18.04 3.43 -41.75
N GLN A 227 -19.37 3.41 -41.85
CA GLN A 227 -20.21 2.35 -41.30
C GLN A 227 -19.95 1.07 -42.11
N ARG A 228 -19.81 -0.07 -41.42
CA ARG A 228 -20.08 -1.37 -42.03
C ARG A 228 -20.76 -2.29 -41.02
N ASN A 229 -22.01 -2.56 -41.32
CA ASN A 229 -22.88 -3.58 -40.74
C ASN A 229 -22.55 -4.95 -41.37
N GLY A 230 -22.76 -6.07 -40.67
CA GLY A 230 -22.66 -7.39 -41.32
C GLY A 230 -22.43 -8.64 -40.43
N ASN A 231 -23.45 -9.00 -39.65
CA ASN A 231 -24.10 -10.33 -39.53
C ASN A 231 -23.34 -11.67 -39.25
N ASN A 232 -23.94 -12.42 -38.29
CA ASN A 232 -24.16 -13.87 -38.17
C ASN A 232 -23.00 -14.89 -38.07
N ASN A 233 -22.88 -15.61 -36.94
CA ASN A 233 -23.62 -16.86 -36.63
C ASN A 233 -23.04 -17.57 -35.36
N PRO A 234 -23.83 -18.12 -34.42
CA PRO A 234 -23.33 -18.89 -33.28
C PRO A 234 -23.41 -20.41 -33.52
N GLY A 235 -22.27 -21.09 -33.47
CA GLY A 235 -22.18 -22.56 -33.55
C GLY A 235 -22.10 -23.21 -32.17
N LYS A 236 -23.18 -23.87 -31.75
CA LYS A 236 -23.22 -24.89 -30.69
C LYS A 236 -22.27 -26.06 -31.03
N ARG A 237 -21.55 -26.58 -30.05
CA ARG A 237 -21.16 -28.00 -29.99
C ARG A 237 -21.28 -28.51 -28.56
N TYR A 238 -22.09 -29.58 -28.47
CA TYR A 238 -22.21 -30.68 -27.50
C TYR A 238 -21.69 -30.46 -26.07
#